data_AF-A0A947AWE9-F1
#
_entry.id   AF-A0A947AWE9-F1
#
_cell.length_a   1.000
_cell.length_b   1.000
_cell.length_c   1.000
_cell.angle_alpha   90.00
_cell.angle_beta   90.00
_cell.angle_gamma   90.00
#
_symmetry.space_group_name_H-M   'P 1'
#
loop_
_entity.id
_entity.type
_entity.pdbx_description
1 polymer ?
#
loop_
_entity_poly.entity_id
_entity_poly.type
_entity_poly.pdbx_seq_one_letter_code
_entity_poly.pdbx_strand_id
1 'polypeptide(L)'
;MKIILFAIFLLSLIIGCVQPNPAEGNLNGNSPPEINSIITDPVFITVGTTANITVDASDPDGDALSYSWTVALGDIIGSGNQVKYTAAYCCVGVNTIHIEVKDSKGASVKGTIDIDVNP
;
A
#
# COMPACT_ATOMS: atom_id res chain seq x y z
N MET A 1 25.52 -33.17 45.87
CA MET A 1 26.78 -32.87 46.59
C MET A 1 27.85 -32.39 45.62
N LYS A 2 27.99 -31.06 45.45
CA LYS A 2 29.28 -30.36 45.29
C LYS A 2 29.01 -28.86 45.27
N ILE A 3 29.75 -28.15 46.11
CA ILE A 3 29.75 -26.69 46.28
C ILE A 3 30.83 -26.11 45.36
N ILE A 4 30.66 -24.89 44.86
CA ILE A 4 31.71 -23.86 44.72
C ILE A 4 31.01 -22.49 44.58
N LEU A 5 31.64 -21.46 45.14
CA LEU A 5 31.08 -20.14 45.46
C LEU A 5 32.07 -19.05 45.05
N PHE A 6 31.69 -18.11 44.17
CA PHE A 6 32.32 -16.80 43.90
C PHE A 6 31.37 -16.01 42.97
N ALA A 7 31.12 -14.69 43.07
CA ALA A 7 31.61 -13.69 44.03
C ALA A 7 30.59 -12.54 44.22
N ILE A 8 30.88 -11.66 45.19
CA ILE A 8 30.12 -10.48 45.63
C ILE A 8 31.07 -9.27 45.41
N PHE A 9 30.69 -8.08 44.93
CA PHE A 9 29.41 -7.34 44.92
C PHE A 9 29.33 -6.37 43.72
N LEU A 10 28.11 -5.94 43.32
CA LEU A 10 27.86 -4.49 43.16
C LEU A 10 26.37 -4.14 43.34
N LEU A 11 26.10 -3.14 44.17
CA LEU A 11 24.77 -2.75 44.62
C LEU A 11 24.13 -1.72 43.65
N SER A 12 23.33 -2.18 42.68
CA SER A 12 22.48 -1.32 41.85
C SER A 12 21.00 -1.50 42.21
N LEU A 13 20.56 -0.87 43.30
CA LEU A 13 19.23 -1.04 43.87
C LEU A 13 18.26 0.01 43.32
N ILE A 14 17.76 -0.18 42.09
CA ILE A 14 16.60 0.57 41.57
C ILE A 14 15.70 -0.33 40.72
N ILE A 15 14.55 -0.69 41.32
CA ILE A 15 13.20 -0.84 40.74
C ILE A 15 13.06 -1.73 39.49
N GLY A 16 12.19 -2.74 39.61
CA GLY A 16 11.86 -3.61 38.48
C GLY A 16 11.12 -2.88 37.36
N CYS A 17 11.62 -3.00 36.14
CA CYS A 17 10.78 -2.93 34.97
C CYS A 17 10.14 -4.31 34.76
N VAL A 18 8.84 -4.41 35.05
CA VAL A 18 7.97 -5.31 34.28
C VAL A 18 8.25 -5.01 32.82
N GLN A 19 8.63 -6.03 32.02
CA GLN A 19 8.75 -5.82 30.58
C GLN A 19 7.37 -5.39 30.05
N PRO A 20 7.23 -4.21 29.42
CA PRO A 20 5.97 -3.84 28.82
C PRO A 20 5.58 -4.88 27.76
N ASN A 21 4.30 -5.24 27.78
CA ASN A 21 3.66 -6.21 26.91
C ASN A 21 3.82 -5.79 25.42
N PRO A 22 3.96 -6.73 24.47
CA PRO A 22 4.30 -6.36 23.08
C PRO A 22 3.06 -5.85 22.33
N ALA A 23 2.92 -4.53 22.28
CA ALA A 23 2.26 -3.75 21.21
C ALA A 23 2.21 -2.28 21.65
N GLU A 24 3.22 -1.48 21.32
CA GLU A 24 3.09 -0.02 21.34
C GLU A 24 2.29 0.43 20.11
N GLY A 25 0.99 0.10 20.12
CA GLY A 25 0.01 0.77 19.29
C GLY A 25 -0.09 2.23 19.74
N ASN A 26 0.32 3.15 18.86
CA ASN A 26 0.22 4.59 19.09
C ASN A 26 -1.20 4.96 19.55
N LEU A 27 -1.32 5.69 20.68
CA LEU A 27 -2.61 6.06 21.27
C LEU A 27 -3.36 7.17 20.51
N ASN A 28 -2.83 7.60 19.36
CA ASN A 28 -3.52 8.35 18.30
C ASN A 28 -3.59 7.52 16.99
N GLY A 29 -3.79 6.21 17.11
CA GLY A 29 -3.60 5.23 16.04
C GLY A 29 -4.26 5.61 14.70
N ASN A 30 -3.45 5.55 13.64
CA ASN A 30 -3.91 5.60 12.26
C ASN A 30 -3.24 4.45 11.51
N SER A 31 -4.07 3.55 11.00
CA SER A 31 -3.70 2.46 10.12
C SER A 31 -3.56 3.00 8.69
N PRO A 32 -2.67 2.44 7.85
CA PRO A 32 -2.70 2.77 6.43
C PRO A 32 -3.92 2.13 5.75
N PRO A 33 -4.37 2.66 4.60
CA PRO A 33 -5.36 1.99 3.77
C PRO A 33 -4.86 0.65 3.24
N GLU A 34 -5.79 -0.24 2.93
CA GLU A 34 -5.55 -1.55 2.32
C GLU A 34 -6.13 -1.57 0.90
N ILE A 35 -5.39 -2.14 -0.06
CA ILE A 35 -5.90 -2.44 -1.42
C ILE A 35 -6.33 -3.90 -1.43
N ASN A 36 -7.64 -4.13 -1.60
CA ASN A 36 -8.24 -5.46 -1.63
C ASN A 36 -8.12 -6.09 -3.03
N SER A 37 -8.27 -5.28 -4.08
CA SER A 37 -8.05 -5.70 -5.46
C SER A 37 -7.79 -4.51 -6.40
N ILE A 38 -7.07 -4.77 -7.49
CA ILE A 38 -7.05 -3.90 -8.66
C ILE A 38 -7.43 -4.78 -9.85
N ILE A 39 -8.48 -4.38 -10.57
CA ILE A 39 -8.98 -5.08 -11.75
C ILE A 39 -8.97 -4.15 -12.96
N THR A 40 -8.86 -4.74 -14.14
CA THR A 40 -8.99 -4.02 -15.39
C THR A 40 -9.85 -4.82 -16.38
N ASP A 41 -10.65 -4.10 -17.17
CA ASP A 41 -11.53 -4.68 -18.18
C ASP A 41 -11.50 -3.83 -19.46
N PRO A 42 -11.05 -4.38 -20.61
CA PRO A 42 -10.41 -5.69 -20.76
C PRO A 42 -8.93 -5.68 -20.32
N VAL A 43 -8.39 -6.86 -20.00
CA VAL A 43 -6.95 -7.07 -19.67
C VAL A 43 -6.00 -6.97 -20.87
N PHE A 44 -6.53 -7.04 -22.09
CA PHE A 44 -5.80 -6.85 -23.35
C PHE A 44 -6.50 -5.78 -24.17
N ILE A 45 -5.75 -4.82 -24.70
CA ILE A 45 -6.25 -3.75 -25.58
C ILE A 45 -5.33 -3.57 -26.79
N THR A 46 -5.80 -2.91 -27.84
CA THR A 46 -4.93 -2.46 -28.94
C THR A 46 -4.54 -1.00 -28.76
N VAL A 47 -3.47 -0.54 -29.42
CA VAL A 47 -3.05 0.86 -29.40
C VAL A 47 -4.21 1.83 -29.71
N GLY A 48 -4.29 2.94 -28.99
CA GLY A 48 -5.36 3.94 -29.12
C GLY A 48 -6.72 3.56 -28.52
N THR A 49 -6.90 2.32 -28.05
CA THR A 49 -8.14 1.87 -27.37
C THR A 49 -8.03 1.96 -25.85
N THR A 50 -9.11 1.61 -25.14
CA THR A 50 -9.25 1.91 -23.71
C THR A 50 -9.63 0.70 -22.88
N ALA A 51 -9.10 0.63 -21.65
CA ALA A 51 -9.56 -0.27 -20.60
C ALA A 51 -10.06 0.53 -19.40
N ASN A 52 -11.09 0.02 -18.72
CA ASN A 52 -11.46 0.54 -17.40
C ASN A 52 -10.53 -0.11 -16.37
N ILE A 53 -10.12 0.65 -15.35
CA ILE A 53 -9.36 0.17 -14.21
C ILE A 53 -10.15 0.54 -12.96
N THR A 54 -10.37 -0.43 -12.07
CA THR A 54 -11.05 -0.21 -10.79
C THR A 54 -10.17 -0.76 -9.67
N VAL A 55 -10.02 0.03 -8.61
CA VAL A 55 -9.41 -0.40 -7.35
C VAL A 55 -10.50 -0.56 -6.30
N ASP A 56 -10.48 -1.66 -5.57
CA ASP A 56 -11.20 -1.80 -4.31
C ASP A 56 -10.20 -1.59 -3.17
N ALA A 57 -10.48 -0.61 -2.31
CA ALA A 57 -9.63 -0.23 -1.20
C ALA A 57 -10.47 0.24 -0.01
N SER A 58 -9.97 -0.04 1.19
CA SER A 58 -10.65 0.24 2.45
C SER A 58 -9.66 0.76 3.49
N ASP A 59 -10.16 1.56 4.43
CA ASP A 59 -9.38 2.04 5.57
C ASP A 59 -9.86 1.33 6.86
N PRO A 60 -8.97 0.69 7.64
CA PRO A 60 -9.36 0.00 8.88
C PRO A 60 -9.98 0.91 9.95
N ASP A 61 -9.62 2.19 9.97
CA ASP A 61 -10.14 3.19 10.91
C ASP A 61 -11.36 3.96 10.35
N GLY A 62 -11.75 3.68 9.11
CA GLY A 62 -12.89 4.27 8.42
C GLY A 62 -12.62 5.66 7.82
N ASP A 63 -11.36 6.05 7.64
CA ASP A 63 -11.01 7.35 7.07
C ASP A 63 -11.39 7.48 5.58
N ALA A 64 -11.61 8.73 5.16
CA ALA A 64 -11.86 9.05 3.76
C ALA A 64 -10.60 8.83 2.90
N LEU A 65 -10.77 8.09 1.80
CA LEU A 65 -9.69 7.74 0.86
C LEU A 65 -9.61 8.68 -0.35
N SER A 66 -8.39 8.96 -0.77
CA SER A 66 -8.03 9.70 -1.98
C SER A 66 -7.16 8.84 -2.91
N TYR A 67 -7.28 9.05 -4.22
CA TYR A 67 -6.77 8.14 -5.25
C TYR A 67 -5.93 8.91 -6.27
N SER A 68 -4.67 8.52 -6.44
CA SER A 68 -3.73 9.14 -7.39
C SER A 68 -3.19 8.10 -8.38
N TRP A 69 -3.58 8.23 -9.65
CA TRP A 69 -3.20 7.33 -10.74
C TRP A 69 -2.06 7.91 -11.57
N THR A 70 -1.09 7.08 -11.97
CA THR A 70 0.00 7.47 -12.86
C THR A 70 0.37 6.35 -13.84
N VAL A 71 0.81 6.71 -15.04
CA VAL A 71 1.27 5.78 -16.08
C VAL A 71 2.39 6.47 -16.89
N ALA A 72 3.32 5.69 -17.43
CA ALA A 72 4.43 6.23 -18.24
C ALA A 72 4.04 6.48 -19.71
N LEU A 73 3.08 5.73 -20.24
CA LEU A 73 2.65 5.75 -21.64
C LEU A 73 1.13 5.65 -21.74
N GLY A 74 0.53 6.55 -22.53
CA GLY A 74 -0.92 6.69 -22.64
C GLY A 74 -1.49 7.63 -21.59
N ASP A 75 -2.82 7.67 -21.49
CA ASP A 75 -3.56 8.66 -20.69
C ASP A 75 -4.48 7.99 -19.67
N ILE A 76 -4.58 8.59 -18.48
CA ILE A 76 -5.60 8.26 -17.48
C ILE A 76 -6.70 9.31 -17.52
N ILE A 77 -7.94 8.87 -17.69
CA ILE A 77 -9.14 9.72 -17.77
C ILE A 77 -10.05 9.39 -16.60
N GLY A 78 -10.39 10.40 -15.79
CA GLY A 78 -11.23 10.26 -14.60
C GLY A 78 -10.44 10.43 -13.29
N SER A 79 -11.07 10.10 -12.17
CA SER A 79 -10.48 10.17 -10.83
C SER A 79 -11.26 9.30 -9.84
N GLY A 80 -10.70 9.07 -8.66
CA GLY A 80 -11.29 8.20 -7.64
C GLY A 80 -10.92 6.73 -7.82
N ASN A 81 -11.77 5.83 -7.34
CA ASN A 81 -11.53 4.39 -7.33
C ASN A 81 -11.72 3.72 -8.71
N GLN A 82 -12.22 4.42 -9.72
CA GLN A 82 -12.33 3.95 -11.08
C GLN A 82 -11.85 5.00 -12.08
N VAL A 83 -11.03 4.58 -13.03
CA VAL A 83 -10.53 5.42 -14.13
C VAL A 83 -10.54 4.65 -15.45
N LYS A 84 -10.43 5.37 -16.56
CA LYS A 84 -10.24 4.79 -17.89
C LYS A 84 -8.83 5.05 -18.38
N TYR A 85 -8.07 3.99 -18.63
CA TYR A 85 -6.78 4.04 -19.30
C TYR A 85 -6.98 4.07 -20.82
N THR A 86 -6.17 4.85 -21.54
CA THR A 86 -6.11 4.91 -23.01
C THR A 86 -4.69 4.61 -23.47
N ALA A 87 -4.50 3.56 -24.27
CA ALA A 87 -3.17 3.16 -24.75
C ALA A 87 -2.60 4.17 -25.77
N ALA A 88 -1.30 4.47 -25.67
CA ALA A 88 -0.62 5.31 -26.64
C ALA A 88 -0.49 4.64 -28.02
N TYR A 89 -0.61 5.42 -29.09
CA TYR A 89 -0.49 4.94 -30.48
C TYR A 89 0.89 4.43 -30.89
N CYS A 90 1.94 4.73 -30.10
CA CYS A 90 3.33 4.44 -30.46
C CYS A 90 3.84 3.07 -30.01
N CYS A 91 3.20 2.48 -29.00
CA CYS A 91 3.92 1.72 -28.00
C CYS A 91 3.13 0.47 -27.57
N VAL A 92 3.53 -0.67 -28.11
CA VAL A 92 2.99 -2.00 -27.79
C VAL A 92 3.78 -2.66 -26.66
N GLY A 93 3.17 -3.67 -26.04
CA GLY A 93 3.70 -4.42 -24.89
C GLY A 93 2.99 -4.06 -23.58
N VAL A 94 3.52 -4.60 -22.49
CA VAL A 94 2.96 -4.40 -21.14
C VAL A 94 3.20 -2.97 -20.67
N ASN A 95 2.10 -2.28 -20.35
CA ASN A 95 2.12 -0.99 -19.67
C ASN A 95 1.66 -1.17 -18.22
N THR A 96 2.51 -0.75 -17.27
CA THR A 96 2.20 -0.76 -15.84
C THR A 96 1.55 0.56 -15.43
N ILE A 97 0.32 0.48 -14.91
CA ILE A 97 -0.38 1.61 -14.30
C ILE A 97 -0.17 1.53 -12.78
N HIS A 98 0.20 2.65 -12.16
CA HIS A 98 0.39 2.77 -10.72
C HIS A 98 -0.77 3.51 -10.07
N ILE A 99 -1.15 3.08 -8.87
CA ILE A 99 -2.12 3.74 -7.98
C ILE A 99 -1.48 3.97 -6.61
N GLU A 100 -1.66 5.18 -6.06
CA GLU A 100 -1.47 5.49 -4.64
C GLU A 100 -2.84 5.82 -4.03
N VAL A 101 -3.23 5.05 -3.01
CA VAL A 101 -4.42 5.29 -2.19
C VAL A 101 -3.96 5.87 -0.85
N LYS A 102 -4.54 7.00 -0.45
CA LYS A 102 -4.10 7.77 0.72
C LYS A 102 -5.28 8.19 1.58
N ASP A 103 -5.18 7.98 2.89
CA ASP A 103 -6.18 8.39 3.88
C ASP A 103 -6.16 9.90 4.17
N SER A 104 -7.10 10.34 5.01
CA SER A 104 -7.25 11.74 5.40
C SER A 104 -6.24 12.24 6.46
N LYS A 105 -5.54 11.34 7.17
CA LYS A 105 -4.55 11.67 8.22
C LYS A 105 -3.10 11.62 7.73
N GLY A 106 -2.86 11.08 6.54
CA GLY A 106 -1.61 11.15 5.80
C GLY A 106 -0.97 9.83 5.39
N ALA A 107 -1.44 8.65 5.82
CA ALA A 107 -0.82 7.37 5.44
C ALA A 107 -1.34 6.88 4.07
N SER A 108 -0.53 6.09 3.38
CA SER A 108 -0.84 5.63 2.02
C SER A 108 -0.31 4.22 1.72
N VAL A 109 -0.94 3.61 0.72
CA VAL A 109 -0.58 2.32 0.14
C VAL A 109 -0.47 2.47 -1.38
N LYS A 110 0.38 1.65 -2.01
CA LYS A 110 0.61 1.67 -3.45
C LYS A 110 0.33 0.31 -4.07
N GLY A 111 -0.20 0.33 -5.27
CA GLY A 111 -0.45 -0.86 -6.08
C GLY A 111 -0.17 -0.61 -7.56
N THR A 112 -0.21 -1.68 -8.34
CA THR A 112 0.03 -1.67 -9.79
C THR A 112 -0.91 -2.63 -10.49
N ILE A 113 -1.24 -2.32 -11.74
CA ILE A 113 -1.88 -3.25 -12.66
C ILE A 113 -1.20 -3.15 -14.02
N ASP A 114 -0.96 -4.31 -14.63
CA ASP A 114 -0.35 -4.42 -15.95
C ASP A 114 -1.44 -4.62 -17.00
N ILE A 115 -1.35 -3.89 -18.11
CA ILE A 115 -2.22 -4.02 -19.28
C ILE A 115 -1.35 -4.28 -20.50
N ASP A 116 -1.63 -5.37 -21.22
CA ASP A 116 -0.90 -5.72 -22.43
C ASP A 116 -1.53 -5.04 -23.66
N VAL A 117 -0.73 -4.18 -24.30
CA VAL A 117 -1.13 -3.35 -25.44
C VAL A 117 -0.61 -3.98 -26.73
N ASN A 118 -1.53 -4.45 -27.56
CA ASN A 118 -1.24 -5.09 -28.84
C ASN A 118 -1.33 -4.10 -30.02
N PRO A 119 -0.78 -4.45 -31.20
CA PRO A 119 -0.94 -3.67 -32.44
C PRO A 119 -2.42 -3.43 -32.84
#